data_AF-A0A7K5A4E5-F1
#
_entry.id   AF-A0A7K5A4E5-F1
#
_cell.length_a   1.000
_cell.length_b   1.000
_cell.length_c   1.000
_cell.angle_alpha   90.00
_cell.angle_beta   90.00
_cell.angle_gamma   90.00
#
_symmetry.space_group_name_H-M   'P 1'
#
loop_
_entity.id
_entity.type
_entity.pdbx_description
1 polymer ?
#
loop_
_entity_poly.entity_id
_entity_poly.type
_entity_poly.pdbx_seq_one_letter_code
_entity_poly.pdbx_strand_id
1 'polypeptide(L)'
;SNLNDPVTLEMLSFCSKVGDPRPGQPYEGGTFCALLPSNSEGRKTALLLKKAFDHGLTFQIKSCNGEERVTWGLIPHKTSWHGGKARNGYPDSHYLREVGIIL
;
A
#
# COMPACT_ATOMS: atom_id res chain seq x y z
N SER A 1 31.13 7.05 -0.82
CA SER A 1 29.73 6.58 -0.72
C SER A 1 29.15 7.15 0.57
N ASN A 2 28.50 8.30 0.50
CA ASN A 2 27.86 8.90 1.67
C ASN A 2 26.47 8.29 1.86
N LEU A 3 26.24 7.73 3.04
CA LEU A 3 25.03 7.03 3.49
C LEU A 3 23.86 7.98 3.84
N ASN A 4 23.90 9.24 3.39
CA ASN A 4 22.99 10.30 3.84
C ASN A 4 22.30 11.06 2.71
N ASP A 5 22.28 10.54 1.48
CA ASP A 5 21.46 11.17 0.44
C ASP A 5 19.98 10.86 0.73
N PRO A 6 19.12 11.87 0.94
CA PRO A 6 17.69 11.69 1.08
C PRO A 6 17.15 11.27 -0.28
N VAL A 7 17.21 9.96 -0.50
CA VAL A 7 16.74 9.25 -1.67
C VAL A 7 15.39 9.82 -2.02
N THR A 8 15.34 10.55 -3.13
CA THR A 8 14.17 11.27 -3.60
C THR A 8 13.09 10.22 -3.86
N LEU A 9 12.10 10.19 -2.98
CA LEU A 9 11.01 9.22 -3.01
C LEU A 9 10.00 9.75 -4.01
N GLU A 10 10.17 9.38 -5.28
CA GLU A 10 9.10 9.55 -6.25
C GLU A 10 7.93 8.67 -5.82
N MET A 11 6.95 9.34 -5.21
CA MET A 11 5.73 8.75 -4.68
C MET A 11 4.85 8.31 -5.85
N LEU A 12 4.67 7.01 -6.02
CA LEU A 12 3.45 6.51 -6.64
C LEU A 12 2.33 6.64 -5.62
N SER A 13 1.73 7.84 -5.55
CA SER A 13 0.45 8.00 -4.87
C SER A 13 -0.59 7.27 -5.70
N PHE A 14 -0.94 6.08 -5.26
CA PHE A 14 -2.09 5.37 -5.81
C PHE A 14 -3.36 5.85 -5.08
N CYS A 15 -3.76 7.09 -5.36
CA CYS A 15 -5.04 7.63 -4.91
C CYS A 15 -6.17 7.07 -5.77
N SER A 16 -6.69 5.89 -5.43
CA SER A 16 -7.94 5.40 -6.02
C SER A 16 -9.13 5.88 -5.19
N LYS A 17 -10.02 6.65 -5.83
CA LYS A 17 -11.40 6.76 -5.38
C LYS A 17 -12.09 5.45 -5.71
N VAL A 18 -12.37 4.62 -4.71
CA VAL A 18 -13.21 3.43 -4.90
C VAL A 18 -14.66 3.92 -5.03
N GLY A 19 -15.13 4.08 -6.27
CA GLY A 19 -16.52 4.41 -6.60
C GLY A 19 -17.43 3.18 -6.68
N ASP A 20 -18.69 3.37 -6.31
CA ASP A 20 -19.69 2.35 -5.94
C ASP A 20 -19.78 1.10 -6.85
N PRO A 21 -19.72 -0.14 -6.32
CA PRO A 21 -20.13 -1.33 -7.04
C PRO A 21 -21.47 -1.94 -6.56
N ARG A 22 -22.28 -1.29 -5.69
CA ARG A 22 -23.58 -1.86 -5.25
C ARG A 22 -24.74 -0.85 -5.23
N PRO A 23 -25.86 -1.12 -5.91
CA PRO A 23 -27.11 -0.42 -5.64
C PRO A 23 -27.59 -0.78 -4.22
N GLY A 24 -27.69 0.21 -3.32
CA GLY A 24 -28.43 0.09 -2.06
C GLY A 24 -27.63 0.07 -0.76
N GLN A 25 -26.29 0.09 -0.79
CA GLN A 25 -25.47 0.25 0.43
C GLN A 25 -24.25 1.14 0.15
N PRO A 26 -24.22 2.38 0.66
CA PRO A 26 -23.05 3.24 0.55
C PRO A 26 -21.94 2.71 1.45
N TYR A 27 -20.76 2.47 0.89
CA TYR A 27 -19.53 2.29 1.69
C TYR A 27 -18.71 3.57 1.62
N GLU A 28 -17.94 3.84 2.67
CA GLU A 28 -17.02 4.95 2.68
C GLU A 28 -15.75 4.58 1.91
N GLY A 29 -15.48 5.31 0.82
CA GLY A 29 -14.19 5.30 0.15
C GLY A 29 -13.09 5.93 1.02
N GLY A 30 -11.84 5.89 0.56
CA GLY A 30 -10.72 6.48 1.29
C GLY A 30 -9.52 6.77 0.41
N THR A 31 -8.57 7.54 0.94
CA THR A 31 -7.27 7.80 0.31
C THR A 31 -6.23 6.86 0.90
N PHE A 32 -5.57 6.10 0.04
CA PHE A 32 -4.58 5.10 0.44
C PHE A 32 -3.23 5.42 -0.20
N CYS A 33 -2.21 5.60 0.64
CA CYS A 33 -0.85 5.91 0.19
C CYS A 33 0.12 4.86 0.71
N ALA A 34 1.01 4.39 -0.16
CA ALA A 34 2.07 3.45 0.19
C ALA A 34 3.45 4.02 -0.17
N LEU A 35 4.45 3.63 0.61
CA LEU A 35 5.82 4.10 0.53
C LEU A 35 6.73 2.94 0.10
N LEU A 36 7.60 3.21 -0.87
CA LEU A 36 8.60 2.27 -1.35
C LEU A 36 9.94 3.00 -1.48
N PRO A 37 11.08 2.32 -1.24
CA PRO A 37 12.39 2.92 -1.48
C PRO A 37 12.60 3.09 -2.98
N SER A 38 13.20 4.20 -3.45
CA SER A 38 13.46 4.40 -4.88
C SER A 38 14.73 3.71 -5.38
N ASN A 39 14.99 2.50 -4.87
CA ASN A 39 16.03 1.60 -5.38
C ASN A 39 15.44 0.57 -6.36
N SER A 40 16.30 -0.28 -6.94
CA SER A 40 15.88 -1.29 -7.93
C SER A 40 14.81 -2.24 -7.41
N GLU A 41 14.94 -2.70 -6.16
CA GLU A 41 13.98 -3.62 -5.55
C GLU A 41 12.64 -2.94 -5.28
N GLY A 42 12.65 -1.71 -4.74
CA GLY A 42 11.42 -0.94 -4.55
C GLY A 42 10.70 -0.63 -5.86
N ARG A 43 11.42 -0.35 -6.95
CA ARG A 43 10.81 -0.20 -8.29
C ARG A 43 10.18 -1.48 -8.80
N LYS A 44 10.83 -2.64 -8.61
CA LYS A 44 10.22 -3.95 -8.95
C LYS A 44 8.96 -4.20 -8.13
N THR A 45 9.00 -3.97 -6.82
CA THR A 45 7.84 -4.10 -5.94
C THR A 45 6.70 -3.16 -6.36
N ALA A 46 7.01 -1.93 -6.79
CA ALA A 46 6.00 -1.00 -7.31
C ALA A 46 5.24 -1.56 -8.51
N LEU A 47 5.95 -2.18 -9.46
CA LEU A 47 5.34 -2.81 -10.64
C LEU A 47 4.43 -3.99 -10.25
N LEU A 48 4.84 -4.80 -9.27
CA LEU A 48 4.02 -5.91 -8.77
C LEU A 48 2.77 -5.39 -8.06
N LEU A 49 2.90 -4.37 -7.21
CA LEU A 49 1.77 -3.74 -6.53
C LEU A 49 0.79 -3.09 -7.52
N LYS A 50 1.31 -2.50 -8.60
CA LYS A 50 0.46 -1.98 -9.67
C LYS A 50 -0.35 -3.09 -10.35
N LYS A 51 0.27 -4.23 -10.67
CA LYS A 51 -0.46 -5.41 -11.19
C LYS A 51 -1.50 -5.91 -10.19
N ALA A 52 -1.14 -6.04 -8.93
CA ALA A 52 -2.07 -6.48 -7.88
C ALA A 52 -3.28 -5.56 -7.76
N PHE A 53 -3.06 -4.25 -7.90
CA PHE A 53 -4.14 -3.27 -7.95
C PHE A 53 -5.04 -3.47 -9.17
N ASP A 54 -4.46 -3.61 -10.35
CA ASP A 54 -5.21 -3.81 -11.60
C ASP A 54 -6.02 -5.13 -11.58
N HIS A 55 -5.58 -6.12 -10.79
CA HIS A 55 -6.30 -7.37 -10.53
C HIS A 55 -7.26 -7.34 -9.32
N GLY A 56 -7.43 -6.19 -8.65
CA GLY A 56 -8.35 -6.05 -7.53
C GLY A 56 -7.89 -6.71 -6.21
N LEU A 57 -6.59 -7.02 -6.06
CA LEU A 57 -6.04 -7.72 -4.89
C LEU A 57 -5.57 -6.77 -3.77
N THR A 58 -5.46 -5.46 -4.07
CA THR A 58 -4.90 -4.47 -3.14
C THR A 58 -5.82 -4.11 -1.98
N PHE A 59 -7.13 -4.12 -2.20
CA PHE A 59 -8.12 -3.63 -1.25
C PHE A 59 -9.18 -4.69 -0.95
N GLN A 60 -9.84 -4.54 0.19
CA GLN A 60 -11.00 -5.34 0.57
C GLN A 60 -12.03 -4.47 1.30
N ILE A 61 -13.30 -4.88 1.25
CA ILE A 61 -14.37 -4.25 2.04
C ILE A 61 -14.46 -4.97 3.38
N LYS A 62 -14.46 -4.20 4.49
CA LYS A 62 -14.73 -4.70 5.83
C LYS A 62 -15.98 -4.04 6.38
N SER A 63 -16.82 -4.85 7.03
CA SER A 63 -17.96 -4.34 7.80
C SER A 63 -17.51 -4.08 9.23
N CYS A 64 -17.66 -2.85 9.69
CA CYS A 64 -17.36 -2.41 11.05
C CYS A 64 -18.56 -1.66 11.59
N ASN A 65 -19.20 -2.19 12.65
CA ASN A 65 -20.36 -1.57 13.31
C ASN A 65 -21.53 -1.27 12.36
N GLY A 66 -21.78 -2.13 11.36
CA GLY A 66 -22.86 -1.95 10.38
C GLY A 66 -22.49 -1.02 9.22
N GLU A 67 -21.29 -0.44 9.22
CA GLU A 67 -20.77 0.37 8.13
C GLU A 67 -19.75 -0.42 7.31
N GLU A 68 -19.86 -0.32 5.98
CA GLU A 68 -18.88 -0.91 5.08
C GLU A 68 -17.78 0.11 4.78
N ARG A 69 -16.52 -0.33 4.93
CA ARG A 69 -15.34 0.49 4.65
C ARG A 69 -14.35 -0.23 3.77
N VAL A 70 -13.76 0.51 2.85
CA VAL A 70 -12.58 0.02 2.12
C VAL A 70 -11.39 -0.02 3.08
N THR A 71 -10.63 -1.09 3.04
CA THR A 71 -9.39 -1.27 3.81
C THR A 71 -8.32 -1.91 2.94
N TRP A 72 -7.07 -1.86 3.38
CA TRP A 72 -6.01 -2.68 2.77
C TRP A 72 -6.39 -4.16 2.78
N GLY A 73 -6.08 -4.84 1.68
CA GLY A 73 -6.16 -6.29 1.55
C GLY A 73 -5.04 -6.99 2.32
N LEU A 74 -4.67 -8.18 1.87
CA LEU A 74 -3.66 -9.01 2.53
C LEU A 74 -2.21 -8.58 2.21
N ILE A 75 -2.02 -7.78 1.16
CA ILE A 75 -0.69 -7.30 0.77
C ILE A 75 -0.25 -6.20 1.74
N PRO A 76 0.90 -6.33 2.43
CA PRO A 76 1.37 -5.34 3.37
C PRO A 76 1.86 -4.08 2.64
N HIS A 77 1.49 -2.91 3.18
CA HIS A 77 1.90 -1.61 2.66
C HIS A 77 2.59 -0.81 3.76
N LYS A 78 3.62 -0.05 3.37
CA LYS A 78 4.25 0.93 4.27
C LYS A 78 3.54 2.25 4.14
N THR A 79 3.00 2.77 5.24
CA THR A 79 2.23 4.03 5.29
C THR A 79 2.92 5.08 6.15
N SER A 80 4.07 4.77 6.74
CA SER A 80 4.86 5.67 7.60
C SER A 80 6.32 5.64 7.22
N TRP A 81 7.01 6.78 7.31
CA TRP A 81 8.47 6.82 7.19
C TRP A 81 9.18 6.23 8.41
N HIS A 82 8.50 6.18 9.55
CA HIS A 82 9.14 5.99 10.86
C HIS A 82 8.39 4.93 11.68
N GLY A 83 9.05 4.46 12.74
CA GLY A 83 8.46 3.53 13.71
C GLY A 83 8.53 2.06 13.29
N GLY A 84 9.24 1.75 12.21
CA GLY A 84 9.51 0.37 11.77
C GLY A 84 8.25 -0.44 11.47
N LYS A 85 8.41 -1.76 11.40
CA LYS A 85 7.32 -2.72 11.09
C LYS A 85 6.07 -2.51 11.95
N ALA A 86 6.23 -2.25 13.25
CA ALA A 86 5.13 -2.07 14.19
C ALA A 86 4.21 -0.88 13.86
N ARG A 87 4.70 0.13 13.13
CA ARG A 87 3.91 1.30 12.71
C ARG A 87 3.71 1.36 11.20
N ASN A 88 3.78 0.21 10.51
CA ASN A 88 3.74 0.13 9.05
C ASN A 88 4.76 1.08 8.39
N GLY A 89 5.94 1.22 8.99
CA GLY A 89 6.96 2.15 8.52
C GLY A 89 8.35 1.57 8.45
N TYR A 90 9.32 2.45 8.22
CA TYR A 90 10.74 2.13 8.13
C TYR A 90 11.48 2.47 9.44
N PRO A 91 12.67 1.88 9.67
CA PRO A 91 13.31 0.82 8.87
C PRO A 91 12.60 -0.53 8.99
N ASP A 92 12.59 -1.29 7.89
CA ASP A 92 12.12 -2.68 7.82
C ASP A 92 12.82 -3.37 6.64
N SER A 93 13.85 -4.15 6.94
CA SER A 93 14.67 -4.83 5.93
C SER A 93 13.97 -6.03 5.28
N HIS A 94 12.90 -6.56 5.88
CA HIS A 94 12.21 -7.75 5.38
C HIS A 94 11.03 -7.41 4.46
N TYR A 95 10.54 -6.16 4.53
CA TYR A 95 9.33 -5.73 3.82
C TYR A 95 9.30 -6.10 2.33
N LEU A 96 10.30 -5.72 1.54
CA LEU A 96 10.28 -5.98 0.09
C LEU A 96 10.28 -7.48 -0.24
N ARG A 97 10.97 -8.28 0.58
CA ARG A 97 11.00 -9.74 0.45
C ARG A 97 9.64 -10.35 0.80
N GLU A 98 9.00 -9.89 1.87
CA GLU A 98 7.67 -10.36 2.28
C GLU A 98 6.63 -10.05 1.19
N VAL A 99 6.64 -8.83 0.63
CA VAL A 99 5.74 -8.46 -0.48
C VAL A 99 5.99 -9.32 -1.71
N GLY A 100 7.26 -9.56 -2.08
CA GLY A 100 7.60 -10.41 -3.23
C GLY A 100 7.28 -11.90 -3.06
N ILE A 101 6.96 -12.37 -1.84
CA ILE A 101 6.45 -13.74 -1.62
C ILE A 101 4.92 -13.78 -1.83
N ILE A 102 4.24 -12.67 -1.56
CA ILE A 102 2.78 -12.56 -1.66
C ILE A 102 2.32 -12.29 -3.10
N LEU A 103 3.14 -11.56 -3.87
CA LEU A 103 2.86 -11.12 -5.25
C LEU A 103 3.57 -11.97 -6.29
#